data_AF-A0A8E1ZW60-F1
#
_entry.id   AF-A0A8E1ZW60-F1
#
_cell.length_a   1.000
_cell.length_b   1.000
_cell.length_c   1.000
_cell.angle_alpha   90.00
_cell.angle_beta   90.00
_cell.angle_gamma   90.00
#
_symmetry.space_group_name_H-M   'P 1'
#
loop_
_entity.id
_entity.type
_entity.pdbx_description
1 polymer ?
#
loop_
_entity_poly.entity_id
_entity_poly.type
_entity_poly.pdbx_seq_one_letter_code
_entity_poly.pdbx_strand_id
1 'polypeptide(L)'
;MKEGQPVEIEVDAIPDVIFKGVVRSISSATGASFSLFPQDNSAGNFVKVEQRIPIRIEFTAENKKADLERLRAGMNAECIINY
;
A
#
# COMPACT_ATOMS: atom_id res chain seq x y z
N MET A 1 9.08 -3.59 -9.36
CA MET A 1 7.68 -3.20 -9.19
C MET A 1 7.33 -2.15 -10.23
N LYS A 2 6.32 -2.37 -11.07
CA LYS A 2 5.89 -1.45 -12.13
C LYS A 2 4.37 -1.31 -12.16
N GLU A 3 3.88 -0.20 -12.71
CA GLU A 3 2.47 0.00 -12.98
C GLU A 3 1.93 -1.13 -13.88
N GLY A 4 0.72 -1.59 -13.60
CA GLY A 4 0.09 -2.71 -14.31
C GLY A 4 0.42 -4.11 -13.76
N GLN A 5 1.25 -4.23 -12.72
CA GLN A 5 1.49 -5.54 -12.11
C GLN A 5 0.27 -6.05 -11.34
N PRO A 6 -0.03 -7.36 -11.44
CA PRO A 6 -1.07 -7.99 -10.64
C PRO A 6 -0.65 -8.06 -9.16
N VAL A 7 -1.62 -7.89 -8.29
CA VAL A 7 -1.47 -7.92 -6.83
C VAL A 7 -2.53 -8.83 -6.24
N GLU A 8 -2.12 -9.69 -5.33
CA GLU A 8 -3.02 -10.46 -4.48
C GLU A 8 -3.15 -9.74 -3.14
N ILE A 9 -4.38 -9.53 -2.69
CA ILE A 9 -4.69 -8.73 -1.50
C ILE A 9 -5.52 -9.60 -0.56
N GLU A 10 -5.02 -9.82 0.64
CA GLU A 10 -5.73 -10.48 1.73
C GLU A 10 -6.11 -9.45 2.80
N VAL A 11 -7.37 -9.44 3.21
CA VAL A 11 -7.88 -8.45 4.16
C VAL A 11 -8.14 -9.15 5.49
N ASP A 12 -7.59 -8.60 6.58
CA ASP A 12 -7.66 -9.18 7.92
C ASP A 12 -9.10 -9.46 8.40
N ALA A 13 -10.01 -8.56 8.06
CA ALA A 13 -11.43 -8.62 8.41
C ALA A 13 -12.24 -9.62 7.55
N ILE A 14 -11.68 -10.12 6.45
CA ILE A 14 -12.36 -11.02 5.50
C ILE A 14 -11.43 -12.22 5.23
N PRO A 15 -11.34 -13.16 6.18
CA PRO A 15 -10.56 -14.38 5.97
C PRO A 15 -11.14 -15.20 4.81
N ASP A 16 -10.29 -16.01 4.17
CA ASP A 16 -10.60 -16.91 3.06
C ASP A 16 -11.00 -16.23 1.72
N VAL A 17 -10.77 -14.93 1.57
CA VAL A 17 -10.98 -14.22 0.31
C VAL A 17 -9.68 -13.56 -0.15
N ILE A 18 -9.17 -14.02 -1.29
CA ILE A 18 -8.05 -13.38 -1.99
C ILE A 18 -8.63 -12.43 -3.03
N PHE A 19 -8.41 -11.13 -2.82
CA PHE A 19 -8.79 -10.10 -3.78
C PHE A 19 -7.69 -9.91 -4.83
N LYS A 20 -8.09 -9.73 -6.08
CA LYS A 20 -7.19 -9.37 -7.17
C LYS A 20 -7.15 -7.87 -7.37
N GLY A 21 -5.95 -7.31 -7.38
CA GLY A 21 -5.69 -5.91 -7.66
C GLY A 21 -4.66 -5.73 -8.76
N VAL A 22 -4.51 -4.50 -9.23
CA VAL A 22 -3.45 -4.07 -10.14
C VAL A 22 -2.82 -2.81 -9.58
N VAL A 23 -1.49 -2.72 -9.66
CA VAL A 23 -0.74 -1.51 -9.31
C VAL A 23 -1.14 -0.40 -10.28
N ARG A 24 -1.88 0.60 -9.80
CA ARG A 24 -2.34 1.72 -10.63
C ARG A 24 -1.31 2.83 -10.73
N SER A 25 -0.66 3.15 -9.61
CA SER A 25 0.37 4.19 -9.58
C SER A 25 1.35 3.95 -8.43
N ILE A 26 2.62 4.23 -8.68
CA ILE A 26 3.66 4.28 -7.66
C ILE A 26 3.98 5.76 -7.44
N SER A 27 3.78 6.29 -6.23
CA SER A 27 4.07 7.70 -5.97
C SER A 27 5.57 7.97 -6.09
N SER A 28 5.92 8.96 -6.90
CA SER A 28 7.30 9.46 -7.03
C SER A 28 7.77 10.26 -5.81
N ALA A 29 6.86 10.67 -4.94
CA ALA A 29 7.13 11.38 -3.69
C ALA A 29 7.00 10.45 -2.49
N THR A 30 8.09 10.25 -1.77
CA THR A 30 8.07 9.63 -0.43
C THR A 30 7.56 10.66 0.58
N GLY A 31 6.79 10.23 1.58
CA GLY A 31 6.19 11.13 2.59
C GLY A 31 7.20 11.93 3.44
N ALA A 32 8.50 11.71 3.25
CA ALA A 32 9.58 12.42 3.92
C ALA A 32 9.75 13.90 3.45
N SER A 33 9.15 14.30 2.32
CA SER A 33 9.28 15.69 1.80
C SER A 33 8.27 16.70 2.38
N PHE A 34 7.31 16.29 3.21
CA PHE A 34 6.22 17.14 3.72
C PHE A 34 6.28 17.42 5.24
N SER A 35 7.39 17.14 5.92
CA SER A 35 7.49 17.49 7.35
C SER A 35 7.77 18.98 7.51
N LEU A 36 6.86 19.73 8.16
CA LEU A 36 7.05 21.15 8.51
C LEU A 36 8.21 21.37 9.50
N PHE A 37 8.61 20.30 10.19
CA PHE A 37 9.75 20.28 11.10
C PHE A 37 10.77 19.28 10.55
N PRO A 38 11.85 19.74 9.89
CA PRO A 38 13.02 18.91 9.70
C PRO A 38 13.53 18.51 11.09
N GLN A 39 13.76 17.22 11.32
CA GLN A 39 14.43 16.78 12.55
C GLN A 39 15.87 17.31 12.50
N ASP A 40 16.21 18.19 13.44
CA ASP A 40 17.57 18.68 13.63
C ASP A 40 18.43 17.56 14.20
N ASN A 41 19.15 16.87 13.32
CA ASN A 41 20.06 15.78 13.67
C ASN A 41 21.50 16.27 13.90
N SER A 42 21.70 17.45 14.50
CA SER A 42 23.03 17.99 14.85
C SER A 42 23.67 17.31 16.08
N ALA A 43 23.02 16.30 16.67
CA ALA A 43 23.48 15.56 17.86
C ALA A 43 23.97 14.11 17.59
N GLY A 44 24.21 13.72 16.33
CA GLY A 44 24.90 12.46 16.02
C GLY A 44 24.08 11.17 16.23
N ASN A 45 22.75 11.23 16.20
CA ASN A 45 21.91 10.02 16.23
C ASN A 45 21.62 9.55 14.80
N PHE A 46 22.30 8.49 14.35
CA PHE A 46 22.07 7.87 13.04
C PHE A 46 20.84 6.92 13.10
N VAL A 47 19.65 7.48 13.27
CA VAL A 47 18.41 6.69 13.12
C VAL A 47 18.09 6.61 11.64
N LYS A 48 18.26 5.43 11.03
CA LYS A 48 17.84 5.17 9.65
C LYS A 48 16.31 5.28 9.59
N VAL A 49 15.81 6.37 9.03
CA VAL A 49 14.39 6.54 8.74
C VAL A 49 14.06 5.72 7.50
N GLU A 50 13.15 4.75 7.64
CA GLU A 50 12.66 3.98 6.50
C GLU A 50 11.84 4.89 5.57
N GLN A 51 12.29 5.04 4.34
CA GLN A 51 11.52 5.73 3.32
C GLN A 51 10.46 4.78 2.77
N ARG A 52 9.20 5.02 3.14
CA ARG A 52 8.05 4.30 2.58
C ARG A 52 7.60 4.97 1.29
N ILE A 53 7.49 4.19 0.23
CA ILE A 53 6.97 4.63 -1.07
C ILE A 53 5.48 4.27 -1.11
N PRO A 54 4.56 5.26 -1.13
CA PRO A 54 3.14 4.95 -1.23
C PRO A 54 2.82 4.38 -2.61
N ILE A 55 2.04 3.30 -2.62
CA ILE A 55 1.57 2.64 -3.83
C ILE A 55 0.04 2.66 -3.79
N ARG A 56 -0.58 2.98 -4.93
CA ARG A 56 -2.02 2.83 -5.11
C ARG A 56 -2.31 1.56 -5.90
N ILE A 57 -3.14 0.70 -5.34
CA ILE A 57 -3.61 -0.54 -5.96
C ILE A 57 -5.12 -0.37 -6.21
N GLU A 58 -5.57 -0.76 -7.39
CA GLU A 58 -7.00 -0.80 -7.74
C GLU A 58 -7.48 -2.25 -7.81
N PHE A 59 -8.65 -2.54 -7.26
CA PHE A 59 -9.28 -3.85 -7.38
C PHE A 59 -9.74 -4.11 -8.82
N THR A 60 -9.56 -5.34 -9.31
CA THR A 60 -10.01 -5.73 -10.65
C THR A 60 -11.48 -6.15 -10.64
N ALA A 61 -12.10 -6.18 -11.84
CA ALA A 61 -13.46 -6.64 -12.04
C ALA A 61 -13.63 -8.17 -11.87
N GLU A 62 -12.54 -8.92 -11.69
CA GLU A 62 -12.58 -10.36 -11.44
C GLU A 62 -13.08 -10.70 -10.01
N ASN A 63 -13.09 -9.72 -9.11
CA ASN A 63 -13.53 -9.91 -7.75
C ASN A 63 -15.07 -10.03 -7.66
N LYS A 64 -15.54 -10.88 -6.75
CA LYS A 64 -16.97 -10.99 -6.47
C LYS A 64 -17.49 -9.70 -5.85
N LYS A 65 -18.57 -9.16 -6.41
CA LYS A 65 -19.18 -7.91 -5.96
C LYS A 65 -19.58 -7.94 -4.48
N ALA A 66 -20.13 -9.06 -4.01
CA ALA A 66 -20.51 -9.26 -2.62
C ALA A 66 -19.32 -9.17 -1.65
N ASP A 67 -18.13 -9.61 -2.07
CA ASP A 67 -16.93 -9.52 -1.25
C ASP A 67 -16.34 -8.10 -1.24
N LEU A 68 -16.41 -7.40 -2.37
CA LEU A 68 -16.03 -5.98 -2.43
C LEU A 68 -16.94 -5.10 -1.56
N GLU A 69 -18.24 -5.40 -1.47
CA GLU A 69 -19.20 -4.68 -0.62
C GLU A 69 -18.95 -4.87 0.88
N ARG A 70 -18.19 -5.90 1.27
CA ARG A 70 -17.78 -6.15 2.65
C ARG A 70 -16.57 -5.31 3.05
N LEU A 71 -15.82 -4.78 2.09
CA LEU A 71 -14.67 -3.91 2.36
C LEU A 71 -15.12 -2.58 2.95
N ARG A 72 -14.32 -2.05 3.87
CA ARG A 72 -14.48 -0.72 4.47
C ARG A 72 -13.14 -0.02 4.50
N ALA A 73 -13.18 1.31 4.35
CA ALA A 73 -11.99 2.13 4.47
C ALA A 73 -11.39 1.98 5.87
N GLY A 74 -10.06 1.83 5.94
CA GLY A 74 -9.32 1.66 7.18
C GLY A 74 -9.08 0.21 7.61
N MET A 75 -9.57 -0.79 6.86
CA MET A 75 -9.18 -2.19 7.06
C MET A 75 -7.71 -2.39 6.71
N ASN A 76 -7.04 -3.30 7.43
CA ASN A 76 -5.68 -3.67 7.09
C ASN A 76 -5.70 -4.75 6.02
N ALA A 77 -4.70 -4.71 5.15
CA ALA A 77 -4.55 -5.71 4.11
C ALA A 77 -3.09 -6.07 3.93
N GLU A 78 -2.84 -7.34 3.73
CA GLU A 78 -1.56 -7.85 3.22
C GLU A 78 -1.64 -7.90 1.70
N CYS A 79 -0.60 -7.38 1.03
CA CYS A 79 -0.57 -7.26 -0.42
C CYS A 79 0.70 -7.94 -0.96
N ILE A 80 0.54 -8.92 -1.83
CA ILE A 80 1.62 -9.66 -2.48
C ILE A 80 1.63 -9.31 -3.96
N ILE A 81 2.78 -8.81 -4.44
CA ILE A 81 2.95 -8.42 -5.84
C ILE A 81 3.68 -9.54 -6.57
N ASN A 82 3.01 -10.14 -7.54
CA ASN A 82 3.60 -11.21 -8.34
C ASN A 82 4.51 -10.59 -9.42
N TYR A 83 5.79 -10.99 -9.43
CA TYR A 83 6.85 -10.42 -10.30
C TYR A 83 6.97 -11.17 -11.63
#